data_AF-W4SHC0-F1
#
_entry.id   AF-W4SHC0-F1
#
_cell.length_a   1.000
_cell.length_b   1.000
_cell.length_c   1.000
_cell.angle_alpha   90.00
_cell.angle_beta   90.00
_cell.angle_gamma   90.00
#
_symmetry.space_group_name_H-M   'P 1'
#
loop_
_entity.id
_entity.type
_entity.pdbx_description
1 polymer ?
#
loop_
_entity_poly.entity_id
_entity_poly.type
_entity_poly.pdbx_seq_one_letter_code
_entity_poly.pdbx_strand_id
1 'polypeptide(L)'
;MRCAIPRCPPPSFYRCIYRPEALMDESRYVVRIHPEQGGWWVTRPQWSPLRYLREQGALENAELMAKLHCMTTGQPSGVVLKTADGERVVRRYG
;
A
#
# COMPACT_ATOMS: atom_id res chain seq x y z
N MET A 1 9.95 35.36 40.53
CA MET A 1 10.82 34.84 39.46
C MET A 1 10.66 33.32 39.36
N ARG A 2 10.26 32.84 38.18
CA ARG A 2 10.38 31.48 37.62
C ARG A 2 9.64 30.32 38.31
N CYS A 3 8.49 29.97 37.71
CA CYS A 3 7.93 28.61 37.73
C CYS A 3 8.97 27.62 37.21
N ALA A 4 9.19 26.51 37.93
CA ALA A 4 9.91 25.35 37.43
C ALA A 4 8.96 24.16 37.46
N ILE A 5 8.28 23.95 36.32
CA ILE A 5 7.51 22.75 36.01
C ILE A 5 8.48 21.55 36.08
N PRO A 6 8.13 20.44 36.76
CA PRO A 6 8.98 19.26 36.80
C PRO A 6 9.19 18.74 35.39
N ARG A 7 10.45 18.72 34.94
CA ARG A 7 10.85 18.20 33.64
C ARG A 7 10.59 16.70 33.62
N CYS A 8 9.58 16.29 32.87
CA CYS A 8 9.45 14.91 32.43
C CYS A 8 10.76 14.47 31.76
N PRO A 9 11.31 13.28 32.08
CA PRO A 9 12.43 12.72 31.35
C PRO A 9 12.00 12.39 29.89
N PRO A 10 12.92 12.48 28.92
CA PRO A 10 12.62 12.21 27.52
C PRO A 10 12.25 10.73 27.30
N PRO A 11 11.36 10.40 26.36
CA PRO A 11 11.04 9.02 26.04
C PRO A 11 12.19 8.39 25.25
N SER A 12 13.15 7.81 25.97
CA SER A 12 13.98 6.73 25.43
C SER A 12 13.08 5.52 25.19
N PHE A 13 13.18 4.90 24.01
CA PHE A 13 12.45 3.71 23.53
C PHE A 13 11.23 3.92 22.62
N TYR A 14 11.37 4.75 21.58
CA TYR A 14 10.78 4.41 20.28
C TYR A 14 11.81 3.67 19.43
N ARG A 15 12.19 2.45 19.84
CA ARG A 15 12.67 1.46 18.87
C ARG A 15 11.46 0.71 18.32
N CYS A 16 10.50 1.48 17.80
CA CYS A 16 9.47 0.91 16.95
C CYS A 16 10.24 0.52 15.69
N ILE A 17 10.38 -0.78 15.49
CA ILE A 17 10.99 -1.36 14.31
C ILE A 17 10.17 -0.81 13.14
N TYR A 18 10.69 0.23 12.47
CA TYR A 18 10.25 0.64 11.15
C TYR A 18 10.55 -0.57 10.25
N ARG A 19 9.62 -1.52 10.20
CA ARG A 19 9.51 -2.42 9.07
C ARG A 19 8.90 -1.56 7.96
N PRO A 20 9.67 -1.14 6.94
CA PRO A 20 9.11 -0.44 5.78
C PRO A 20 7.97 -1.23 5.10
N GLU A 21 7.87 -2.53 5.39
CA GLU A 21 6.79 -3.42 4.97
C GLU A 21 5.40 -2.99 5.47
N ALA A 22 5.30 -2.36 6.65
CA ALA A 22 4.03 -1.94 7.26
C ALA A 22 3.49 -0.65 6.64
N LEU A 23 4.35 0.32 6.31
CA LEU A 23 3.96 1.55 5.61
C LEU A 23 3.54 1.29 4.16
N MET A 24 4.17 0.30 3.51
CA MET A 24 3.73 -0.13 2.18
C MET A 24 2.33 -0.74 2.19
N ASP A 25 1.85 -1.30 3.31
CA ASP A 25 0.58 -2.04 3.33
C ASP A 25 -0.63 -1.14 3.06
N GLU A 26 -0.57 0.13 3.47
CA GLU A 26 -1.63 1.12 3.23
C GLU A 26 -1.61 1.73 1.81
N SER A 27 -0.49 1.55 1.09
CA SER A 27 -0.23 2.09 -0.25
C SER A 27 -0.10 1.00 -1.32
N ARG A 28 -0.56 -0.22 -1.02
CA ARG A 28 -0.61 -1.34 -1.95
C ARG A 28 -1.86 -1.31 -2.82
N TYR A 29 -1.64 -1.46 -4.12
CA TYR A 29 -2.64 -1.78 -5.10
C TYR A 29 -2.61 -3.29 -5.33
N VAL A 30 -3.67 -3.96 -4.90
CA VAL A 30 -3.76 -5.43 -4.96
C VAL A 30 -4.64 -5.82 -6.15
N VAL A 31 -4.04 -6.52 -7.10
CA VAL A 31 -4.71 -7.13 -8.24
C VAL A 31 -5.08 -8.55 -7.87
N ARG A 32 -6.37 -8.89 -7.92
CA ARG A 32 -6.91 -10.21 -7.58
C ARG A 32 -7.69 -10.80 -8.74
N ILE A 33 -7.62 -12.12 -8.89
CA ILE A 33 -8.55 -12.88 -9.74
C ILE A 33 -9.73 -13.29 -8.87
N HIS A 34 -10.94 -12.92 -9.28
CA HIS A 34 -12.17 -13.48 -8.71
C HIS A 34 -12.75 -14.49 -9.72
N PRO A 35 -12.38 -15.79 -9.61
CA PRO A 35 -12.79 -16.80 -10.58
C PRO A 35 -14.30 -16.97 -10.65
N GLU A 36 -15.00 -16.90 -9.51
CA GLU A 36 -16.46 -16.98 -9.43
C GLU A 36 -17.18 -15.82 -10.12
N GLN A 37 -16.51 -14.66 -10.25
CA GLN A 37 -17.06 -13.44 -10.83
C GLN A 37 -16.45 -13.14 -12.21
N GLY A 38 -15.64 -14.06 -12.74
CA GLY A 38 -15.03 -13.98 -14.07
C GLY A 38 -14.31 -12.68 -14.34
N GLY A 39 -13.56 -12.15 -13.37
CA GLY A 39 -12.96 -10.83 -13.51
C GLY A 39 -11.71 -10.58 -12.66
N TRP A 40 -10.98 -9.55 -13.05
CA TRP A 40 -9.78 -9.06 -12.39
C TRP A 40 -10.11 -7.81 -11.60
N TRP A 41 -9.64 -7.73 -10.36
CA TRP A 41 -10.06 -6.70 -9.42
C TRP A 41 -8.84 -5.96 -8.91
N VAL A 42 -8.85 -4.64 -9.05
CA VAL A 42 -7.85 -3.77 -8.42
C VAL A 42 -8.45 -3.21 -7.16
N THR A 43 -7.78 -3.44 -6.03
CA THR A 43 -8.25 -3.04 -4.70
C THR A 43 -7.17 -2.24 -3.97
N ARG A 44 -7.61 -1.26 -3.18
CA ARG A 44 -6.82 -0.51 -2.21
C ARG A 44 -7.66 -0.38 -0.94
N PRO A 45 -7.09 -0.45 0.29
CA PRO A 45 -7.86 -0.47 1.54
C PRO A 45 -8.88 0.66 1.72
N GLN A 46 -8.70 1.78 1.03
CA GLN A 46 -9.56 2.98 1.13
C GLN A 46 -10.51 3.17 -0.06
N TRP A 47 -10.42 2.34 -1.10
CA TRP A 47 -11.13 2.56 -2.38
C TRP A 47 -12.07 1.40 -2.70
N SER A 48 -13.17 1.73 -3.40
CA SER A 48 -14.03 0.72 -4.00
C SER A 48 -13.24 -0.11 -5.01
N PRO A 49 -13.45 -1.45 -5.06
CA PRO A 49 -12.78 -2.29 -6.02
C PRO A 49 -13.13 -1.91 -7.46
N LEU A 50 -12.12 -1.87 -8.34
CA LEU A 50 -12.32 -1.67 -9.77
C LEU A 50 -12.24 -3.01 -10.50
N ARG A 51 -13.28 -3.35 -11.26
CA ARG A 51 -13.37 -4.59 -12.03
C ARG A 51 -12.87 -4.41 -13.46
N TYR A 52 -12.09 -5.37 -13.92
CA TYR A 52 -11.52 -5.48 -15.26
C TYR A 52 -11.84 -6.84 -15.87
N LEU A 53 -12.00 -6.85 -17.19
CA LEU A 53 -12.29 -8.07 -17.96
C LEU A 53 -11.02 -8.87 -18.29
N ARG A 54 -9.84 -8.25 -18.19
CA ARG A 54 -8.54 -8.86 -18.54
C ARG A 54 -7.48 -8.52 -17.50
N GLU A 55 -6.55 -9.45 -17.29
CA GLU A 55 -5.41 -9.31 -16.38
C GLU A 55 -4.57 -8.08 -16.71
N GLN A 56 -4.15 -7.98 -17.98
CA GLN A 56 -3.25 -6.94 -18.45
C GLN A 56 -3.78 -5.54 -18.14
N GLY A 57 -5.08 -5.29 -18.37
CA GLY A 57 -5.69 -4.00 -18.06
C GLY A 57 -5.77 -3.72 -16.56
N ALA A 58 -5.98 -4.74 -15.72
CA ALA A 58 -5.97 -4.59 -14.27
C ALA A 58 -4.57 -4.25 -13.75
N LEU A 59 -3.53 -4.91 -14.28
CA LEU A 59 -2.13 -4.66 -13.93
C LEU A 59 -1.67 -3.28 -14.40
N GLU A 60 -1.93 -2.92 -15.65
CA GLU A 60 -1.58 -1.60 -16.20
C GLU A 60 -2.22 -0.47 -15.39
N ASN A 61 -3.50 -0.62 -15.03
CA ASN A 61 -4.17 0.37 -14.19
C ASN A 61 -3.57 0.41 -12.78
N ALA A 62 -3.32 -0.75 -12.15
CA ALA A 62 -2.69 -0.78 -10.83
C ALA A 62 -1.31 -0.13 -10.84
N GLU A 63 -0.50 -0.36 -11.87
CA GLU A 63 0.81 0.29 -12.07
C GLU A 63 0.68 1.80 -12.25
N LEU A 64 -0.25 2.24 -13.10
CA LEU A 64 -0.52 3.67 -13.30
C LEU A 64 -0.93 4.34 -11.99
N MET A 65 -1.85 3.74 -11.24
CA MET A 65 -2.33 4.29 -9.97
C MET A 65 -1.25 4.30 -8.90
N ALA A 66 -0.44 3.23 -8.81
CA ALA A 66 0.70 3.20 -7.90
C ALA A 66 1.71 4.29 -8.24
N LYS A 67 2.07 4.45 -9.51
CA LYS A 67 2.97 5.51 -9.98
C LYS A 67 2.43 6.90 -9.66
N LEU A 68 1.15 7.16 -9.97
CA LEU A 68 0.51 8.44 -9.68
C LEU A 68 0.48 8.74 -8.18
N HIS A 69 0.17 7.75 -7.34
CA HIS A 69 0.19 7.90 -5.89
C HIS A 69 1.58 8.32 -5.39
N CYS A 70 2.63 7.66 -5.88
CA CYS A 70 4.01 8.01 -5.55
C CYS A 70 4.35 9.45 -5.96
N MET A 71 3.92 9.86 -7.16
CA MET A 71 4.19 11.22 -7.68
C MET A 71 3.41 12.31 -6.95
N THR A 72 2.17 12.07 -6.55
CA THR A 72 1.30 13.10 -5.95
C THR A 72 1.47 13.23 -4.45
N THR A 73 1.80 12.16 -3.75
CA THR A 73 1.93 12.16 -2.28
C THR A 73 3.38 12.10 -1.80
N GLY A 74 4.33 11.75 -2.68
CA GLY A 74 5.72 11.47 -2.31
C GLY A 74 5.88 10.21 -1.44
N GLN A 75 4.81 9.44 -1.21
CA GLN A 75 4.86 8.20 -0.43
C GLN A 75 5.16 7.00 -1.33
N PRO A 76 5.91 6.00 -0.84
CA PRO A 76 6.14 4.78 -1.59
C PRO A 76 4.83 4.01 -1.80
N SER A 77 4.70 3.38 -2.96
CA SER A 77 3.54 2.59 -3.36
C SER A 77 3.97 1.31 -4.09
N GLY A 78 3.06 0.36 -4.24
CA GLY A 78 3.39 -0.90 -4.91
C GLY A 78 2.20 -1.63 -5.47
N VAL A 79 2.48 -2.52 -6.43
CA VAL A 79 1.50 -3.39 -7.07
C VAL A 79 1.79 -4.83 -6.66
N VAL A 80 0.76 -5.50 -6.14
CA VAL A 80 0.81 -6.90 -5.74
C VAL A 80 -0.23 -7.66 -6.52
N LEU A 81 0.16 -8.76 -7.14
CA LEU A 81 -0.73 -9.73 -7.75
C LEU A 81 -1.01 -10.84 -6.74
N LYS A 82 -2.28 -11.08 -6.43
CA LYS A 82 -2.73 -12.17 -5.58
C LYS A 82 -3.43 -13.22 -6.41
N THR A 83 -2.81 -14.39 -6.52
CA THR A 83 -3.35 -15.58 -7.17
C THR A 83 -3.74 -16.62 -6.11
N ALA A 84 -4.32 -17.74 -6.55
CA ALA A 84 -4.58 -18.88 -5.66
C ALA A 84 -3.30 -19.44 -5.01
N ASP A 85 -2.16 -19.30 -5.70
CA ASP A 85 -0.85 -19.80 -5.27
C ASP A 85 -0.13 -18.87 -4.28
N GLY A 86 -0.66 -17.66 -4.05
CA GLY A 86 -0.13 -16.71 -3.09
C GLY A 86 -0.06 -15.27 -3.60
N GLU A 87 0.73 -14.45 -2.89
CA GLU A 87 0.95 -13.04 -3.22
C GLU A 87 2.33 -12.82 -3.85
N ARG A 88 2.35 -12.13 -4.98
CA ARG A 88 3.56 -11.77 -5.72
C ARG A 88 3.64 -10.25 -5.89
N VAL A 89 4.78 -9.67 -5.49
CA VAL A 89 5.07 -8.27 -5.81
C VAL A 89 5.37 -8.15 -7.31
N VAL A 90 4.58 -7.33 -8.01
CA VAL A 90 4.77 -7.04 -9.43
C VAL A 90 5.75 -5.89 -9.59
N ARG A 91 5.53 -4.81 -8.85
CA ARG A 91 6.32 -3.59 -8.95
C ARG A 91 6.24 -2.74 -7.67
N ARG A 92 7.29 -1.95 -7.43
CA ARG A 92 7.38 -0.96 -6.34
C ARG A 92 7.77 0.40 -6.93
N TYR A 93 7.22 1.46 -6.36
CA TYR A 93 7.54 2.85 -6.65
C TYR A 93 7.85 3.54 -5.32
N GLY A 94 8.94 4.28 -5.24
CA GLY A 94 9.42 4.91 -4.00
C GLY A 94 10.84 5.41 -4.13
#